data_AF-A0A846XU47-F1
#
_entry.id   AF-A0A846XU47-F1
#
_cell.length_a   1.000
_cell.length_b   1.000
_cell.length_c   1.000
_cell.angle_alpha   90.00
_cell.angle_beta   90.00
_cell.angle_gamma   90.00
#
_symmetry.space_group_name_H-M   'P 1'
#
loop_
_entity.id
_entity.type
_entity.pdbx_description
1 polymer ?
#
loop_
_entity_poly.entity_id
_entity_poly.type
_entity_poly.pdbx_seq_one_letter_code
_entity_poly.pdbx_strand_id
1 'polypeptide(L)'
;MAGPGETPANGMKIDPAALRTFATRLRTESDTVAKLDSGLAAAAGALPGTGWSAACTGAATSVDNAMARIGSRVTHIADTVEQAGKVIIDTDQQLREDLEKIGIRA
;
A
#
# COMPACT_ATOMS: atom_id res chain seq x y z
N MET A 1 3.51 -18.59 -42.46
CA MET A 1 4.13 -17.25 -42.51
C MET A 1 3.06 -16.23 -42.15
N ALA A 2 2.87 -15.95 -40.87
CA ALA A 2 1.92 -14.92 -40.39
C ALA A 2 2.61 -13.54 -40.42
N GLY A 3 1.84 -12.49 -40.75
CA GLY A 3 2.31 -11.15 -41.15
C GLY A 3 2.59 -10.15 -40.01
N PRO A 4 3.05 -8.94 -40.37
CA PRO A 4 3.57 -7.93 -39.44
C PRO A 4 2.44 -7.21 -38.70
N GLY A 5 2.21 -7.60 -37.45
CA GLY A 5 1.18 -6.99 -36.60
C GLY A 5 1.17 -7.48 -35.16
N GLU A 6 1.91 -8.53 -34.84
CA GLU A 6 2.18 -8.91 -33.46
C GLU A 6 3.16 -7.91 -32.85
N THR A 7 2.63 -6.81 -32.33
CA THR A 7 3.28 -6.23 -31.16
C THR A 7 3.35 -7.38 -30.16
N PRO A 8 4.54 -7.85 -29.73
CA PRO A 8 4.56 -8.85 -28.67
C PRO A 8 3.73 -8.22 -27.57
N ALA A 9 2.71 -8.92 -27.09
CA ALA A 9 2.07 -8.53 -25.86
C ALA A 9 3.25 -8.37 -24.90
N ASN A 10 3.61 -7.12 -24.58
CA ASN A 10 4.53 -6.81 -23.51
C ASN A 10 3.75 -7.17 -22.26
N GLY A 11 3.56 -8.48 -22.06
CA GLY A 11 2.95 -9.08 -20.91
C GLY A 11 3.74 -8.50 -19.76
N MET A 12 3.02 -7.74 -18.94
CA MET A 12 3.59 -7.00 -17.83
C MET A 12 4.51 -7.97 -17.09
N LYS A 13 5.83 -7.78 -17.21
CA LYS A 13 6.81 -8.56 -16.45
C LYS A 13 6.69 -8.06 -15.02
N ILE A 14 5.74 -8.62 -14.28
CA ILE A 14 5.50 -8.27 -12.90
C ILE A 14 6.58 -8.96 -12.08
N ASP A 15 7.37 -8.18 -11.35
CA ASP A 15 8.35 -8.66 -10.39
C ASP A 15 7.67 -8.79 -9.01
N PRO A 16 7.41 -10.02 -8.51
CA PRO A 16 6.77 -10.22 -7.21
C PRO A 16 7.61 -9.71 -6.04
N ALA A 17 8.95 -9.71 -6.17
CA ALA A 17 9.84 -9.18 -5.14
C ALA A 17 9.77 -7.65 -5.06
N ALA A 18 9.65 -6.98 -6.21
CA ALA A 18 9.39 -5.54 -6.27
C ALA A 18 8.03 -5.18 -5.64
N LEU A 19 6.96 -5.96 -5.93
CA LEU A 19 5.64 -5.76 -5.31
C LEU A 19 5.70 -5.92 -3.79
N ARG A 20 6.38 -6.97 -3.30
CA ARG A 20 6.56 -7.18 -1.86
C ARG A 20 7.32 -6.03 -1.20
N THR A 21 8.40 -5.56 -1.83
CA THR A 21 9.19 -4.41 -1.34
C THR A 21 8.34 -3.14 -1.30
N PHE A 22 7.54 -2.90 -2.33
CA PHE A 22 6.62 -1.77 -2.39
C PHE A 22 5.56 -1.82 -1.28
N ALA A 23 4.92 -2.98 -1.06
CA ALA A 23 3.98 -3.18 0.04
C ALA A 23 4.61 -2.92 1.40
N THR A 24 5.84 -3.37 1.64
CA THR A 24 6.57 -3.07 2.88
C THR A 24 6.80 -1.57 3.06
N ARG A 25 7.23 -0.86 2.01
CA ARG A 25 7.44 0.60 2.06
C ARG A 25 6.15 1.34 2.39
N LEU A 26 5.04 0.98 1.75
CA LEU A 26 3.73 1.56 2.05
C LEU A 26 3.33 1.38 3.51
N ARG A 27 3.58 0.20 4.11
CA ARG A 27 3.31 -0.02 5.54
C ARG A 27 4.19 0.86 6.43
N THR A 28 5.48 0.98 6.12
CA THR A 28 6.39 1.88 6.86
C THR A 28 5.96 3.35 6.76
N GLU A 29 5.54 3.79 5.58
CA GLU A 29 5.02 5.16 5.37
C GLU A 29 3.70 5.38 6.12
N SER A 30 2.79 4.41 6.11
CA SER A 30 1.55 4.44 6.90
C SER A 30 1.84 4.60 8.40
N ASP A 31 2.77 3.81 8.93
CA ASP A 31 3.18 3.91 10.34
C ASP A 31 3.83 5.25 10.67
N THR A 32 4.54 5.85 9.70
CA THR A 32 5.15 7.17 9.85
C THR A 32 4.08 8.26 9.88
N VAL A 33 3.11 8.21 8.97
CA VAL A 33 1.97 9.14 8.92
C VAL A 33 1.14 9.06 10.20
N ALA A 34 0.92 7.85 10.74
CA ALA A 34 0.19 7.66 11.98
C ALA A 34 0.90 8.24 13.22
N LYS A 35 2.20 8.53 13.13
CA LYS A 35 3.01 9.12 14.20
C LYS A 35 3.22 10.62 14.06
N LEU A 36 2.73 11.24 12.99
CA LEU A 36 2.81 12.69 12.84
C LEU A 36 1.94 13.34 13.92
N ASP A 37 2.54 14.25 14.68
CA ASP A 37 1.84 15.06 15.67
C ASP A 37 1.54 16.44 15.10
N SER A 38 0.30 16.89 15.28
CA SER A 38 -0.13 18.23 14.86
C SER A 38 0.41 19.35 15.76
N GLY A 39 0.90 19.01 16.97
CA GLY A 39 1.35 19.97 17.97
C GLY A 39 0.22 20.77 18.62
N LEU A 40 -1.03 20.52 18.22
CA LEU A 40 -2.22 21.23 18.73
C LEU A 40 -2.50 20.89 20.20
N ALA A 41 -2.13 19.69 20.65
CA ALA A 41 -2.22 19.31 22.06
C ALA A 41 -1.32 20.21 22.95
N ALA A 42 -0.12 20.53 22.48
CA ALA A 42 0.78 21.45 23.17
C ALA A 42 0.25 22.89 23.19
N ALA A 43 -0.44 23.31 22.12
CA ALA A 43 -1.03 24.65 22.01
C ALA A 43 -2.28 24.84 22.90
N ALA A 44 -2.94 23.77 23.34
CA ALA A 44 -4.21 23.84 24.08
C ALA A 44 -4.10 24.61 25.42
N GLY A 45 -2.92 24.60 26.05
CA GLY A 45 -2.66 25.31 27.31
C GLY A 45 -2.30 26.78 27.17
N ALA A 46 -2.14 27.30 25.95
CA ALA A 46 -1.56 28.63 25.72
C ALA A 46 -2.48 29.79 26.14
N LEU A 47 -3.81 29.59 26.13
CA LEU A 47 -4.81 30.63 26.39
C LEU A 47 -5.87 30.17 27.42
N PRO A 48 -5.50 30.10 28.71
CA PRO A 48 -6.42 29.68 29.77
C PRO A 48 -7.59 30.66 29.93
N GLY A 49 -8.77 30.14 30.28
CA GLY A 49 -9.99 30.94 30.44
C GLY A 49 -10.73 31.26 29.13
N THR A 50 -10.25 30.76 28.00
CA THR A 50 -10.91 30.89 26.69
C THR A 50 -11.39 29.53 26.17
N GLY A 51 -12.19 29.52 25.08
CA GLY A 51 -12.56 28.30 24.36
C GLY A 51 -11.41 27.66 23.55
N TRP A 52 -10.21 28.23 23.61
CA TRP A 52 -9.04 27.81 22.83
C TRP A 52 -8.67 26.34 23.03
N SER A 53 -8.66 25.86 24.27
CA SER A 53 -8.35 24.45 24.57
C SER A 53 -9.30 23.49 23.87
N ALA A 54 -10.60 23.79 23.86
CA ALA A 54 -11.60 22.99 23.16
C ALA A 54 -11.41 23.02 21.64
N ALA A 55 -11.09 24.19 21.07
CA ALA A 55 -10.81 24.34 19.65
C ALA A 55 -9.56 23.55 19.22
N CYS A 56 -8.46 23.66 19.97
CA CYS A 56 -7.23 22.90 19.73
C CYS A 56 -7.47 21.39 19.84
N THR A 57 -8.22 20.94 20.84
CA THR A 57 -8.53 19.51 21.04
C THR A 57 -9.38 18.96 19.89
N GLY A 58 -10.41 19.71 19.48
CA GLY A 58 -11.27 19.32 18.35
C GLY A 58 -10.50 19.25 17.03
N ALA A 59 -9.62 20.24 16.78
CA ALA A 59 -8.75 20.25 15.61
C ALA A 59 -7.74 19.09 15.64
N ALA A 60 -7.09 18.82 16.78
CA ALA A 60 -6.18 17.69 16.96
C ALA A 60 -6.88 16.37 16.63
N THR A 61 -8.06 16.14 17.22
CA THR A 61 -8.87 14.94 16.97
C THR A 61 -9.25 14.79 15.49
N SER A 62 -9.56 15.90 14.80
CA SER A 62 -9.86 15.87 13.37
C SER A 62 -8.65 15.44 12.54
N VAL A 63 -7.48 15.99 12.85
CA VAL A 63 -6.20 15.67 12.19
C VAL A 63 -5.81 14.21 12.46
N ASP A 64 -5.89 13.74 13.70
CA ASP A 64 -5.59 12.35 14.07
C ASP A 64 -6.48 11.36 13.32
N ASN A 65 -7.78 11.64 13.22
CA ASN A 65 -8.71 10.82 12.45
C ASN A 65 -8.39 10.81 10.95
N ALA A 66 -7.98 11.95 10.39
CA ALA A 66 -7.58 12.03 8.98
C ALA A 66 -6.32 11.21 8.71
N MET A 67 -5.30 11.31 9.59
CA MET A 67 -4.05 10.55 9.48
C MET A 67 -4.30 9.04 9.63
N ALA A 68 -5.13 8.63 10.59
CA ALA A 68 -5.53 7.23 10.74
C ALA A 68 -6.24 6.68 9.49
N ARG A 69 -7.14 7.46 8.86
CA ARG A 69 -7.80 7.08 7.60
C ARG A 69 -6.80 6.94 6.45
N ILE A 70 -5.83 7.85 6.35
CA ILE A 70 -4.77 7.77 5.33
C ILE A 70 -3.95 6.50 5.54
N GLY A 71 -3.46 6.26 6.76
CA GLY A 71 -2.70 5.06 7.09
C GLY A 71 -3.47 3.76 6.80
N SER A 72 -4.76 3.71 7.14
CA SER A 72 -5.62 2.56 6.81
C SER A 72 -5.72 2.32 5.30
N ARG A 73 -5.90 3.37 4.49
CA ARG A 73 -5.97 3.25 3.03
C ARG A 73 -4.64 2.80 2.44
N VAL A 74 -3.52 3.33 2.93
CA VAL A 74 -2.19 2.95 2.46
C VAL A 74 -1.88 1.49 2.82
N THR A 75 -2.23 1.05 4.03
CA THR A 75 -2.13 -0.37 4.44
C THR A 75 -2.97 -1.26 3.54
N HIS A 76 -4.20 -0.87 3.22
CA HIS A 76 -5.06 -1.66 2.32
C HIS A 76 -4.48 -1.80 0.90
N ILE A 77 -3.85 -0.75 0.37
CA ILE A 77 -3.12 -0.81 -0.91
C ILE A 77 -1.95 -1.78 -0.80
N ALA A 78 -1.18 -1.73 0.29
CA ALA A 78 -0.07 -2.66 0.53
C ALA A 78 -0.54 -4.12 0.56
N ASP A 79 -1.64 -4.41 1.24
CA ASP A 79 -2.22 -5.76 1.31
C ASP A 79 -2.69 -6.24 -0.07
N THR A 80 -3.32 -5.36 -0.85
CA THR A 80 -3.76 -5.67 -2.21
C THR A 80 -2.58 -5.99 -3.13
N VAL A 81 -1.49 -5.21 -3.03
CA VAL A 81 -0.26 -5.42 -3.78
C VAL A 81 0.40 -6.75 -3.40
N GLU A 82 0.47 -7.06 -2.11
CA GLU A 82 1.03 -8.32 -1.63
C GLU A 82 0.20 -9.53 -2.13
N GLN A 83 -1.13 -9.41 -2.07
CA GLN A 83 -2.03 -10.45 -2.56
C GLN A 83 -1.89 -10.67 -4.06
N ALA A 84 -1.79 -9.60 -4.85
CA ALA A 84 -1.55 -9.71 -6.29
C ALA A 84 -0.21 -10.40 -6.58
N GLY A 85 0.84 -10.08 -5.83
CA GLY A 85 2.14 -10.74 -5.94
C GLY A 85 2.07 -12.25 -5.67
N LYS A 86 1.31 -12.67 -4.64
CA LYS A 86 1.09 -14.09 -4.34
C LYS A 86 0.37 -14.82 -5.48
N VAL A 87 -0.73 -14.24 -5.99
CA VAL A 87 -1.49 -14.83 -7.09
C VAL A 87 -0.62 -15.04 -8.33
N ILE A 88 0.29 -14.11 -8.63
CA ILE A 88 1.20 -14.23 -9.77
C ILE A 88 2.18 -15.38 -9.58
N ILE A 89 2.78 -15.52 -8.40
CA ILE A 89 3.70 -16.62 -8.08
C ILE A 89 2.97 -17.97 -8.18
N ASP A 90 1.79 -18.07 -7.57
CA ASP A 90 1.00 -19.30 -7.55
C ASP A 90 0.59 -19.70 -8.98
N THR A 91 0.21 -18.72 -9.82
CA THR A 91 -0.15 -18.96 -11.22
C THR A 91 1.05 -19.42 -12.06
N ASP A 92 2.23 -18.80 -11.88
CA ASP A 92 3.45 -19.21 -12.59
C ASP A 92 3.88 -20.64 -12.21
N GLN A 93 3.80 -20.97 -10.91
CA GLN A 93 4.09 -22.31 -10.42
C GLN A 93 3.11 -23.33 -11.02
N GLN A 94 1.81 -23.05 -11.00
CA GLN A 94 0.80 -23.96 -11.54
C GLN A 94 0.97 -24.17 -13.05
N LEU A 95 1.29 -23.11 -13.80
CA LEU A 95 1.60 -23.22 -15.22
C LEU A 95 2.82 -24.11 -15.46
N ARG A 96 3.88 -23.94 -14.67
CA ARG A 96 5.09 -24.77 -14.78
C ARG A 96 4.80 -26.25 -14.51
N GLU A 97 4.05 -26.54 -13.44
CA GLU A 97 3.64 -27.90 -13.11
C GLU A 97 2.78 -28.53 -14.22
N ASP A 98 1.89 -27.76 -14.84
CA ASP A 98 1.05 -28.26 -15.93
C ASP A 98 1.84 -28.49 -17.23
N LEU A 99 2.84 -27.64 -17.53
CA LEU A 99 3.77 -27.86 -18.64
C LEU A 99 4.63 -29.11 -18.42
N GLU A 100 5.13 -29.34 -17.20
CA GLU A 100 5.87 -30.54 -16.84
C GLU A 100 5.04 -31.81 -17.00
N LYS A 101 3.75 -31.80 -16.61
CA LYS A 101 2.83 -32.94 -16.78
C LYS A 101 2.66 -33.35 -18.24
N ILE A 102 2.71 -32.40 -19.18
CA ILE A 102 2.58 -32.68 -20.63
C ILE A 102 3.95 -32.89 -21.31
N GLY A 103 5.03 -33.02 -20.53
CA GLY A 103 6.37 -33.33 -21.04
C GLY A 103 7.14 -32.14 -21.62
N ILE A 104 6.63 -30.91 -21.44
CA ILE A 104 7.31 -29.68 -21.86
C ILE A 104 8.06 -29.12 -20.64
N ARG A 105 9.39 -29.11 -20.70
CA ARG A 105 10.19 -28.43 -19.66
C ARG A 105 10.22 -26.93 -19.94
N ALA A 106 9.67 -26.15 -19.03
CA ALA A 106 9.74 -24.69 -19.01
C ALA A 106 10.87 -24.20 -18.09
#